data_AF-A0A965PE96-F1
#
_entry.id   AF-A0A965PE96-F1
#
_cell.length_a   1.000
_cell.length_b   1.000
_cell.length_c   1.000
_cell.angle_alpha   90.00
_cell.angle_beta   90.00
_cell.angle_gamma   90.00
#
_symmetry.space_group_name_H-M   'P 1'
#
loop_
_entity.id
_entity.type
_entity.pdbx_description
1 polymer ?
#
loop_
_entity_poly.entity_id
_entity_poly.type
_entity_poly.pdbx_seq_one_letter_code
_entity_poly.pdbx_strand_id
1 'polypeptide(L)'
;MQRAGLVRVSSMTAVCNAPRADRESVHLSLGEPPWKTHLLYTCEHLATKARLKVYERGGTRAMRQCLECGRKVGNFIAVAGVTEPWDDELEQAVLEEYERAKEGWENNRKSAWEAATDDVNSRWWHEYDMYRRTSVWAVKRELVMKRCQGVCEACGQRRAEHVHHLKYPEVFGLEPLWDLRAVCVPCHKLIHPHME
;
A
#
# COMPACT_ATOMS: atom_id res chain seq x y z
N MET A 1 4.13 -46.19 28.02
CA MET A 1 4.31 -45.50 26.73
C MET A 1 3.37 -44.30 26.67
N GLN A 2 3.84 -43.12 27.10
CA GLN A 2 3.05 -41.89 27.00
C GLN A 2 3.15 -41.37 25.57
N ARG A 3 2.01 -41.36 24.85
CA ARG A 3 1.91 -40.72 23.55
C ARG A 3 1.97 -39.21 23.75
N ALA A 4 3.13 -38.62 23.52
CA ALA A 4 3.29 -37.18 23.38
C ALA A 4 2.57 -36.76 22.08
N GLY A 5 1.29 -36.41 22.21
CA GLY A 5 0.54 -35.79 21.12
C GLY A 5 1.12 -34.42 20.84
N LEU A 6 1.83 -34.28 19.73
CA LEU A 6 2.22 -32.99 19.17
C LEU A 6 0.92 -32.25 18.83
N VAL A 7 0.48 -31.37 19.72
CA VAL A 7 -0.59 -30.41 19.39
C VAL A 7 0.03 -29.50 18.34
N ARG A 8 -0.34 -29.71 17.06
CA ARG A 8 -0.10 -28.73 16.01
C ARG A 8 -0.90 -27.49 16.40
N VAL A 9 -0.22 -26.54 17.02
CA VAL A 9 -0.72 -25.17 17.17
C VAL A 9 -0.78 -24.65 15.74
N SER A 10 -1.98 -24.73 15.13
CA SER A 10 -2.22 -24.14 13.82
C SER A 10 -1.76 -22.69 13.89
N SER A 11 -0.92 -22.30 12.94
CA SER A 11 -0.25 -21.01 12.84
C SER A 11 -1.22 -19.86 13.11
N MET A 12 -1.34 -19.47 14.37
CA MET A 12 -1.88 -18.18 14.78
C MET A 12 -0.74 -17.19 14.53
N THR A 13 -0.45 -16.92 13.25
CA THR A 13 0.26 -15.72 12.86
C THR A 13 -0.66 -14.56 13.24
N ALA A 14 -0.58 -14.16 14.51
CA ALA A 14 -1.14 -12.91 14.98
C ALA A 14 -0.48 -11.84 14.11
N VAL A 15 -1.24 -11.32 13.15
CA VAL A 15 -0.74 -10.28 12.26
C VAL A 15 -0.60 -9.04 13.11
N CYS A 16 0.61 -8.82 13.59
CA CYS A 16 1.03 -7.64 14.32
C CYS A 16 1.10 -6.49 13.32
N ASN A 17 -0.05 -6.05 12.84
CA ASN A 17 -0.12 -4.93 11.93
C ASN A 17 0.04 -3.67 12.76
N ALA A 18 1.29 -3.20 12.85
CA ALA A 18 1.54 -1.79 13.12
C ALA A 18 0.67 -0.94 12.16
N PRO A 19 0.21 0.24 12.61
CA PRO A 19 -0.57 1.11 11.76
C PRO A 19 0.22 1.45 10.50
N ARG A 20 -0.51 1.58 9.39
CA ARG A 20 0.02 2.06 8.11
C ARG A 20 -0.37 3.52 7.94
N ALA A 21 0.34 4.22 7.07
CA ALA A 21 -0.05 5.55 6.67
C ALA A 21 -1.46 5.58 6.08
N ASP A 22 -2.15 6.69 6.27
CA ASP A 22 -3.44 6.95 5.65
C ASP A 22 -3.26 7.23 4.14
N ARG A 23 -4.06 6.55 3.30
CA ARG A 23 -3.98 6.65 1.83
C ARG A 23 -4.31 8.03 1.31
N GLU A 24 -5.24 8.70 1.95
CA GLU A 24 -5.71 10.00 1.51
C GLU A 24 -4.66 11.09 1.78
N SER A 25 -4.04 11.06 2.96
CA SER A 25 -2.95 11.98 3.32
C SER A 25 -1.74 11.88 2.40
N VAL A 26 -1.35 10.66 2.02
CA VAL A 26 -0.25 10.43 1.07
C VAL A 26 -0.63 10.90 -0.34
N HIS A 27 -1.89 10.69 -0.77
CA HIS A 27 -2.33 11.17 -2.07
C HIS A 27 -2.35 12.70 -2.15
N LEU A 28 -2.83 13.39 -1.11
CA LEU A 28 -2.88 14.84 -1.05
C LEU A 28 -1.49 15.49 -1.15
N SER A 29 -0.45 14.86 -0.61
CA SER A 29 0.92 15.40 -0.65
C SER A 29 1.60 15.26 -2.02
N LEU A 30 1.13 14.34 -2.87
CA LEU A 30 1.70 14.06 -4.19
C LEU A 30 1.11 14.94 -5.31
N GLY A 31 -0.01 15.63 -5.04
CA GLY A 31 -0.73 16.42 -6.03
C GLY A 31 -1.47 15.57 -7.08
N GLU A 32 -2.01 16.25 -8.08
CA GLU A 32 -2.77 15.60 -9.14
C GLU A 32 -1.86 14.87 -10.13
N PRO A 33 -2.25 13.67 -10.62
CA PRO A 33 -1.43 12.94 -11.55
C PRO A 33 -1.37 13.64 -12.92
N PRO A 34 -0.25 13.50 -13.65
CA PRO A 34 0.03 14.26 -14.86
C PRO A 34 -0.94 13.94 -16.02
N TRP A 35 -1.67 12.83 -15.94
CA TRP A 35 -2.64 12.42 -16.96
C TRP A 35 -4.00 13.10 -16.86
N LYS A 36 -4.31 13.76 -15.73
CA LYS A 36 -5.57 14.50 -15.57
C LYS A 36 -5.62 15.78 -16.41
N THR A 37 -4.47 16.35 -16.78
CA THR A 37 -4.41 17.69 -17.37
C THR A 37 -4.19 17.71 -18.89
N HIS A 38 -3.89 16.58 -19.53
CA HIS A 38 -3.51 16.64 -20.95
C HIS A 38 -3.72 15.37 -21.78
N LEU A 39 -3.56 14.19 -21.14
CA LEU A 39 -3.41 12.93 -21.87
C LEU A 39 -4.60 11.95 -21.82
N LEU A 40 -5.73 12.29 -21.21
CA LEU A 40 -6.85 11.34 -21.13
C LEU A 40 -8.22 11.88 -21.53
N TYR A 41 -8.45 13.19 -21.51
CA TYR A 41 -9.83 13.70 -21.62
C TYR A 41 -10.05 14.61 -22.82
N THR A 42 -9.27 15.67 -22.98
CA THR A 42 -9.46 16.64 -24.07
C THR A 42 -8.14 17.31 -24.39
N CYS A 43 -7.75 17.30 -25.68
CA CYS A 43 -6.72 18.20 -26.16
C CYS A 43 -7.34 19.60 -26.28
N GLU A 44 -6.84 20.57 -25.50
CA GLU A 44 -7.31 21.97 -25.50
C GLU A 44 -6.44 22.90 -26.36
N HIS A 45 -5.40 22.35 -26.99
CA HIS A 45 -4.55 23.11 -27.91
C HIS A 45 -5.31 23.58 -29.15
N LEU A 46 -5.01 24.82 -29.56
CA LEU A 46 -5.66 25.46 -30.69
C LEU A 46 -5.03 25.05 -32.02
N ALA A 47 -3.73 24.77 -32.02
CA ALA A 47 -2.98 24.44 -33.23
C ALA A 47 -3.28 23.00 -33.69
N THR A 48 -4.03 22.87 -34.78
CA THR A 48 -4.39 21.57 -35.36
C THR A 48 -4.29 21.58 -36.88
N LYS A 49 -3.99 20.42 -37.46
CA LYS A 49 -3.85 20.23 -38.91
C LYS A 49 -4.54 18.97 -39.38
N ALA A 50 -5.20 19.01 -40.54
CA ALA A 50 -5.77 17.84 -41.16
C ALA A 50 -4.65 16.92 -41.69
N ARG A 51 -4.64 15.65 -41.27
CA ARG A 51 -3.64 14.65 -41.68
C ARG A 51 -4.29 13.29 -41.93
N LEU A 52 -3.61 12.46 -42.71
CA LEU A 52 -4.00 11.08 -43.09
C LEU A 52 -3.29 10.06 -42.21
N LYS A 53 -4.05 9.28 -41.42
CA LYS A 53 -3.51 8.13 -40.69
C LYS A 53 -3.80 6.84 -41.44
N VAL A 54 -2.75 6.07 -41.68
CA VAL A 54 -2.81 4.73 -42.27
C VAL A 54 -2.72 3.71 -41.14
N TYR A 55 -3.72 2.86 -41.02
CA TYR A 55 -3.72 1.78 -40.02
C TYR A 55 -3.05 0.53 -40.58
N GLU A 56 -2.55 -0.35 -39.70
CA GLU A 56 -1.86 -1.60 -40.06
C GLU A 56 -2.62 -2.48 -41.07
N ARG A 57 -3.96 -2.43 -41.05
CA ARG A 57 -4.84 -3.18 -41.97
C ARG A 57 -5.11 -2.46 -43.30
N GLY A 58 -4.32 -1.44 -43.65
CA GLY A 58 -4.40 -0.69 -44.91
C GLY A 58 -5.55 0.33 -45.00
N GLY A 59 -6.33 0.51 -43.93
CA GLY A 59 -7.37 1.53 -43.89
C GLY A 59 -6.77 2.92 -43.71
N THR A 60 -7.22 3.90 -44.50
CA THR A 60 -6.80 5.31 -44.37
C THR A 60 -7.96 6.16 -43.88
N ARG A 61 -7.70 7.03 -42.89
CA ARG A 61 -8.68 8.02 -42.41
C ARG A 61 -8.04 9.41 -42.29
N ALA A 62 -8.80 10.42 -42.65
CA ALA A 62 -8.42 11.81 -42.40
C ALA A 62 -9.00 12.28 -41.07
N MET A 63 -8.17 12.96 -40.26
CA MET A 63 -8.59 13.57 -38.99
C MET A 63 -7.68 14.76 -38.66
N ARG A 64 -8.09 15.60 -37.70
CA ARG A 64 -7.23 16.68 -37.23
C ARG A 64 -6.24 16.16 -36.19
N GLN A 65 -4.96 16.38 -36.41
CA GLN A 65 -3.91 16.17 -35.42
C GLN A 65 -3.57 17.48 -34.74
N CYS A 66 -3.40 17.47 -33.43
CA CYS A 66 -2.79 18.57 -32.70
C CYS A 66 -1.31 18.69 -33.06
N LEU A 67 -0.87 19.90 -33.37
CA LEU A 67 0.53 20.19 -33.71
C LEU A 67 1.44 20.29 -32.48
N GLU A 68 0.86 20.38 -31.29
CA GLU A 68 1.60 20.49 -30.03
C GLU A 68 1.74 19.13 -29.32
N CYS A 69 0.70 18.29 -29.36
CA CYS A 69 0.69 17.02 -28.62
C CYS A 69 0.41 15.77 -29.46
N GLY A 70 0.31 15.91 -30.79
CA GLY A 70 0.14 14.75 -31.68
C GLY A 70 -1.20 14.03 -31.58
N ARG A 71 -2.12 14.43 -30.68
CA ARG A 71 -3.42 13.78 -30.50
C ARG A 71 -4.40 14.06 -31.61
N LYS A 72 -5.33 13.12 -31.80
CA LYS A 72 -6.55 13.34 -32.56
C LYS A 72 -7.45 14.37 -31.87
N VAL A 73 -7.85 15.38 -32.63
CA VAL A 73 -8.83 16.39 -32.20
C VAL A 73 -10.11 16.20 -33.00
N GLY A 74 -11.22 15.98 -32.28
CA GLY A 74 -12.55 15.85 -32.87
C GLY A 74 -12.79 14.55 -33.65
N ASN A 75 -13.73 14.62 -34.59
CA ASN A 75 -14.20 13.50 -35.40
C ASN A 75 -13.38 13.34 -36.69
N PHE A 76 -13.57 12.19 -37.37
CA PHE A 76 -13.01 11.97 -38.70
C PHE A 76 -13.59 12.98 -39.70
N ILE A 77 -12.78 13.38 -40.68
CA ILE A 77 -13.15 14.29 -41.76
C ILE A 77 -13.05 13.59 -43.12
N ALA A 78 -13.56 14.23 -44.17
CA ALA A 78 -13.45 13.72 -45.53
C ALA A 78 -11.96 13.63 -45.95
N VAL A 79 -11.61 12.55 -46.63
CA VAL A 79 -10.24 12.30 -47.13
C VAL A 79 -9.89 13.23 -48.30
N ALA A 80 -10.89 13.67 -49.06
CA ALA A 80 -10.69 14.55 -50.21
C ALA A 80 -9.98 15.85 -49.80
N GLY A 81 -8.83 16.14 -50.41
CA GLY A 81 -8.05 17.35 -50.18
C GLY A 81 -7.08 17.29 -48.98
N VAL A 82 -7.02 16.18 -48.24
CA VAL A 82 -6.01 15.97 -47.19
C VAL A 82 -4.88 15.15 -47.76
N THR A 83 -3.67 15.70 -47.78
CA THR A 83 -2.49 15.07 -48.41
C THR A 83 -1.37 14.75 -47.41
N GLU A 84 -1.33 15.44 -46.28
CA GLU A 84 -0.25 15.28 -45.32
C GLU A 84 -0.42 14.02 -44.47
N PRO A 85 0.64 13.23 -44.26
CA PRO A 85 0.58 12.06 -43.41
C PRO A 85 0.46 12.45 -41.93
N TRP A 86 -0.10 11.53 -41.16
CA TRP A 86 -0.13 11.59 -39.70
C TRP A 86 1.29 11.68 -39.15
N ASP A 87 1.47 12.51 -38.12
CA ASP A 87 2.74 12.63 -37.41
C ASP A 87 2.85 11.49 -36.38
N ASP A 88 3.25 10.32 -36.85
CA ASP A 88 3.46 9.17 -35.95
C ASP A 88 4.63 9.46 -34.99
N GLU A 89 5.63 10.23 -35.42
CA GLU A 89 6.77 10.62 -34.58
C GLU A 89 6.35 11.52 -33.41
N LEU A 90 5.56 12.58 -33.68
CA LEU A 90 5.02 13.44 -32.62
C LEU A 90 4.06 12.69 -31.69
N GLU A 91 3.17 11.84 -32.23
CA GLU A 91 2.28 11.02 -31.40
C GLU A 91 3.08 10.10 -30.47
N GLN A 92 4.09 9.42 -31.01
CA GLN A 92 4.93 8.50 -30.26
C GLN A 92 5.75 9.23 -29.19
N ALA A 93 6.38 10.36 -29.51
CA ALA A 93 7.17 11.14 -28.56
C ALA A 93 6.34 11.59 -27.34
N VAL A 94 5.09 12.01 -27.59
CA VAL A 94 4.16 12.43 -26.53
C VAL A 94 3.67 11.26 -25.70
N LEU A 95 3.42 10.09 -26.32
CA LEU A 95 3.07 8.87 -25.60
C LEU A 95 4.21 8.40 -24.69
N GLU A 96 5.46 8.52 -25.15
CA GLU A 96 6.63 8.17 -24.33
C GLU A 96 6.83 9.15 -23.18
N GLU A 97 6.63 10.46 -23.41
CA GLU A 97 6.62 11.45 -22.34
C GLU A 97 5.56 11.16 -21.30
N TYR A 98 4.36 10.79 -21.75
CA TYR A 98 3.27 10.36 -20.88
C TYR A 98 3.63 9.15 -20.02
N GLU A 99 4.12 8.07 -20.64
CA GLU A 99 4.46 6.86 -19.89
C GLU A 99 5.60 7.13 -18.89
N ARG A 100 6.61 7.94 -19.27
CA ARG A 100 7.66 8.38 -18.33
C ARG A 100 7.08 9.18 -17.16
N ALA A 101 6.17 10.12 -17.42
CA ALA A 101 5.55 10.93 -16.38
C ALA A 101 4.67 10.08 -15.45
N LYS A 102 3.93 9.12 -16.02
CA LYS A 102 3.09 8.17 -15.28
C LYS A 102 3.93 7.25 -14.41
N GLU A 103 4.98 6.64 -14.96
CA GLU A 103 5.91 5.80 -14.22
C GLU A 103 6.59 6.58 -13.10
N GLY A 104 7.08 7.79 -13.38
CA GLY A 104 7.66 8.69 -12.38
C GLY A 104 6.69 9.01 -11.25
N TRP A 105 5.43 9.30 -11.58
CA TRP A 105 4.40 9.55 -10.57
C TRP A 105 4.07 8.30 -9.74
N GLU A 106 3.96 7.13 -10.38
CA GLU A 106 3.71 5.86 -9.67
C GLU A 106 4.84 5.50 -8.71
N ASN A 107 6.09 5.72 -9.14
CA ASN A 107 7.28 5.54 -8.31
C ASN A 107 7.30 6.52 -7.14
N ASN A 108 7.08 7.81 -7.39
CA ASN A 108 6.98 8.83 -6.33
C ASN A 108 5.88 8.49 -5.33
N ARG A 109 4.72 8.05 -5.80
CA ARG A 109 3.61 7.62 -4.94
C ARG A 109 4.00 6.45 -4.07
N LYS A 110 4.65 5.43 -4.65
CA LYS A 110 5.12 4.26 -3.92
C LYS A 110 6.14 4.66 -2.84
N SER A 111 7.14 5.47 -3.19
CA SER A 111 8.15 5.94 -2.25
C SER A 111 7.56 6.81 -1.14
N ALA A 112 6.63 7.71 -1.45
CA ALA A 112 5.94 8.52 -0.45
C ALA A 112 5.11 7.66 0.51
N TRP A 113 4.44 6.63 -0.01
CA TRP A 113 3.68 5.66 0.79
C TRP A 113 4.58 4.85 1.73
N GLU A 114 5.70 4.35 1.23
CA GLU A 114 6.69 3.61 2.02
C GLU A 114 7.28 4.50 3.12
N ALA A 115 7.73 5.71 2.78
CA ALA A 115 8.28 6.66 3.75
C ALA A 115 7.27 7.06 4.83
N ALA A 116 6.02 7.37 4.46
CA ALA A 116 4.98 7.70 5.42
C ALA A 116 4.62 6.50 6.31
N THR A 117 4.59 5.29 5.76
CA THR A 117 4.33 4.07 6.53
C THR A 117 5.46 3.82 7.52
N ASP A 118 6.72 3.99 7.11
CA ASP A 118 7.89 3.81 7.97
C ASP A 118 7.90 4.82 9.13
N ASP A 119 7.56 6.09 8.87
CA ASP A 119 7.43 7.11 9.92
C ASP A 119 6.32 6.76 10.93
N VAL A 120 5.12 6.42 10.46
CA VAL A 120 4.00 6.01 11.33
C VAL A 120 4.35 4.77 12.15
N ASN A 121 4.96 3.77 11.51
CA ASN A 121 5.37 2.53 12.15
C ASN A 121 6.44 2.77 13.22
N SER A 122 7.46 3.59 12.91
CA SER A 122 8.52 3.97 13.85
C SER A 122 7.97 4.68 15.09
N ARG A 123 7.08 5.66 14.89
CA ARG A 123 6.41 6.38 16.01
C ARG A 123 5.59 5.42 16.87
N TRP A 124 4.83 4.54 16.23
CA TRP A 124 4.00 3.59 16.95
C TRP A 124 4.83 2.60 17.78
N TRP A 125 5.94 2.07 17.25
CA TRP A 125 6.84 1.22 18.04
C TRP A 125 7.51 1.97 19.18
N HIS A 126 7.88 3.22 18.98
CA HIS A 126 8.43 4.06 20.06
C HIS A 126 7.41 4.23 21.19
N GLU A 127 6.16 4.56 20.87
CA GLU A 127 5.07 4.67 21.85
C GLU A 127 4.78 3.34 22.54
N TYR A 128 4.78 2.23 21.80
CA TYR A 128 4.61 0.89 22.38
C TYR A 128 5.72 0.56 23.39
N ASP A 129 6.97 0.89 23.06
CA ASP A 129 8.11 0.64 23.93
C ASP A 129 8.04 1.47 25.22
N MET A 130 7.57 2.73 25.11
CA MET A 130 7.27 3.57 26.26
C MET A 130 6.11 3.00 27.09
N TYR A 131 5.01 2.63 26.43
CA TYR A 131 3.82 2.09 27.07
C TYR A 131 4.13 0.85 27.92
N ARG A 132 4.97 -0.07 27.41
CA ARG A 132 5.40 -1.27 28.13
C ARG A 132 6.16 -0.99 29.42
N ARG A 133 6.67 0.23 29.62
CA ARG A 133 7.38 0.65 30.84
C ARG A 133 6.46 1.35 31.85
N THR A 134 5.18 1.52 31.53
CA THR A 134 4.20 2.19 32.40
C THR A 134 3.66 1.26 33.49
N SER A 135 3.15 1.87 34.58
CA SER A 135 2.41 1.15 35.62
C SER A 135 1.11 0.53 35.11
N VAL A 136 0.45 1.15 34.13
CA VAL A 136 -0.77 0.64 33.48
C VAL A 136 -0.52 -0.73 32.86
N TRP A 137 0.54 -0.86 32.05
CA TRP A 137 0.92 -2.15 31.48
C TRP A 137 1.32 -3.15 32.57
N ALA A 138 2.06 -2.73 33.59
CA ALA A 138 2.46 -3.61 34.70
C ALA A 138 1.24 -4.23 35.41
N VAL A 139 0.22 -3.43 35.70
CA VAL A 139 -1.05 -3.90 36.30
C VAL A 139 -1.76 -4.89 35.38
N LYS A 140 -1.88 -4.58 34.08
CA LYS A 140 -2.50 -5.51 33.12
C LYS A 140 -1.75 -6.83 33.01
N ARG A 141 -0.42 -6.76 32.94
CA ARG A 141 0.46 -7.93 32.91
C ARG A 141 0.23 -8.81 34.13
N GLU A 142 0.14 -8.23 35.32
CA GLU A 142 -0.16 -8.95 36.55
C GLU A 142 -1.54 -9.64 36.50
N LEU A 143 -2.58 -8.92 36.08
CA LEU A 143 -3.94 -9.48 35.96
C LEU A 143 -3.99 -10.69 35.00
N VAL A 144 -3.29 -10.60 33.87
CA VAL A 144 -3.19 -11.70 32.89
C VAL A 144 -2.43 -12.90 33.48
N MET A 145 -1.31 -12.66 34.17
CA MET A 145 -0.54 -13.72 34.82
C MET A 145 -1.32 -14.40 35.96
N LYS A 146 -2.11 -13.63 36.71
CA LYS A 146 -2.99 -14.14 37.76
C LYS A 146 -4.12 -15.00 37.18
N ARG A 147 -4.74 -14.55 36.09
CA ARG A 147 -5.79 -15.30 35.37
C ARG A 147 -5.30 -16.67 34.93
N CYS A 148 -4.10 -16.75 34.35
CA CYS A 148 -3.58 -18.01 33.81
C CYS A 148 -2.99 -18.94 34.87
N GLN A 149 -2.97 -18.52 36.15
CA GLN A 149 -2.41 -19.28 37.27
C GLN A 149 -0.96 -19.75 37.01
N GLY A 150 -0.19 -18.92 36.30
CA GLY A 150 1.20 -19.23 35.92
C GLY A 150 1.36 -20.25 34.80
N VAL A 151 0.29 -20.76 34.18
CA VAL A 151 0.33 -21.72 33.08
C VAL A 151 0.19 -21.01 31.73
N CYS A 152 0.97 -21.42 30.74
CA CYS A 152 0.93 -20.90 29.37
C CYS A 152 -0.44 -21.17 28.72
N GLU A 153 -1.13 -20.11 28.29
CA GLU A 153 -2.45 -20.19 27.64
C GLU A 153 -2.38 -20.73 26.19
N ALA A 154 -1.18 -20.86 25.61
CA ALA A 154 -1.00 -21.44 24.28
C ALA A 154 -0.81 -22.96 24.30
N CYS A 155 0.11 -23.47 25.14
CA CYS A 155 0.41 -24.90 25.18
C CYS A 155 -0.21 -25.65 26.37
N GLY A 156 -0.66 -24.94 27.40
CA GLY A 156 -1.23 -25.53 28.63
C GLY A 156 -0.25 -26.32 29.50
N GLN A 157 1.05 -26.30 29.19
CA GLN A 157 2.03 -27.21 29.81
C GLN A 157 3.15 -26.49 30.58
N ARG A 158 3.65 -25.37 30.07
CA ARG A 158 4.82 -24.66 30.61
C ARG A 158 4.40 -23.44 31.42
N ARG A 159 5.31 -22.96 32.27
CA ARG A 159 5.16 -21.69 32.97
C ARG A 159 4.98 -20.53 31.98
N ALA A 160 4.01 -19.67 32.21
CA ALA A 160 3.87 -18.42 31.46
C ALA A 160 4.89 -17.39 31.96
N GLU A 161 5.53 -16.68 31.02
CA GLU A 161 6.62 -15.74 31.31
C GLU A 161 6.39 -14.39 30.62
N HIS A 162 5.78 -14.40 29.44
CA HIS A 162 5.44 -13.22 28.66
C HIS A 162 3.93 -13.03 28.55
N VAL A 163 3.51 -11.79 28.29
CA VAL A 163 2.15 -11.47 27.87
C VAL A 163 2.20 -11.04 26.42
N HIS A 164 1.45 -11.73 25.58
CA HIS A 164 1.35 -11.53 24.15
C HIS A 164 0.05 -10.79 23.81
N HIS A 165 0.13 -9.76 22.96
CA HIS A 165 -1.03 -9.09 22.38
C HIS A 165 -1.56 -9.90 21.19
N LEU A 166 -2.80 -10.37 21.27
CA LEU A 166 -3.51 -10.96 20.13
C LEU A 166 -3.88 -9.91 19.08
N LYS A 167 -4.27 -8.72 19.57
CA LYS A 167 -4.54 -7.53 18.79
C LYS A 167 -3.97 -6.33 19.54
N TYR A 168 -3.29 -5.44 18.83
CA TYR A 168 -2.85 -4.18 19.40
C TYR A 168 -4.02 -3.20 19.49
N PRO A 169 -4.15 -2.43 20.59
CA PRO A 169 -5.16 -1.40 20.68
C PRO A 169 -4.81 -0.21 19.78
N GLU A 170 -5.83 0.56 19.40
CA GLU A 170 -5.63 1.89 18.79
C GLU A 170 -5.05 2.88 19.80
N VAL A 171 -5.42 2.73 21.08
CA VAL A 171 -4.92 3.54 22.19
C VAL A 171 -4.32 2.63 23.26
N PHE A 172 -3.01 2.73 23.47
CA PHE A 172 -2.32 1.94 24.48
C PHE A 172 -2.89 2.17 25.88
N GLY A 173 -3.04 1.10 26.65
CA GLY A 173 -3.64 1.16 27.99
C GLY A 173 -5.15 0.96 28.00
N LEU A 174 -5.83 0.99 26.86
CA LEU A 174 -7.26 0.69 26.75
C LEU A 174 -7.57 -0.71 26.21
N GLU A 175 -6.55 -1.53 25.93
CA GLU A 175 -6.77 -2.91 25.48
C GLU A 175 -7.47 -3.77 26.54
N PRO A 176 -8.49 -4.55 26.17
CA PRO A 176 -9.15 -5.42 27.11
C PRO A 176 -8.28 -6.64 27.44
N LEU A 177 -8.44 -7.20 28.64
CA LEU A 177 -7.61 -8.34 29.09
C LEU A 177 -7.76 -9.59 28.20
N TRP A 178 -8.85 -9.75 27.46
CA TRP A 178 -9.05 -10.88 26.56
C TRP A 178 -8.22 -10.79 25.27
N ASP A 179 -7.71 -9.60 24.92
CA ASP A 179 -6.76 -9.41 23.82
C ASP A 179 -5.32 -9.71 24.25
N LEU A 180 -5.11 -10.07 25.52
CA LEU A 180 -3.81 -10.43 26.08
C LEU A 180 -3.75 -11.92 26.44
N ARG A 181 -2.64 -12.58 26.12
CA ARG A 181 -2.39 -13.99 26.48
C ARG A 181 -1.08 -14.18 27.21
N ALA A 182 -1.12 -14.89 28.33
CA ALA A 182 0.07 -15.34 29.06
C ALA A 182 0.69 -16.53 28.31
N VAL A 183 1.94 -16.41 27.86
CA VAL A 183 2.62 -17.44 27.09
C VAL A 183 4.02 -17.72 27.65
N CYS A 184 4.46 -18.97 27.50
CA CYS A 184 5.85 -19.36 27.78
C CYS A 184 6.79 -18.86 26.68
N VAL A 185 8.09 -18.73 26.98
CA VAL A 185 9.10 -18.26 26.03
C VAL A 185 9.08 -19.05 24.70
N PRO A 186 9.04 -20.40 24.67
CA PRO A 186 8.97 -21.13 23.40
C PRO A 186 7.74 -20.81 22.57
N CYS A 187 6.57 -20.68 23.20
CA CYS A 187 5.34 -20.30 22.49
C CYS A 187 5.42 -18.86 21.98
N HIS A 188 6.01 -17.95 22.76
CA HIS A 188 6.21 -16.56 22.35
C HIS A 188 7.09 -16.48 21.09
N LYS A 189 8.22 -17.23 21.06
CA LYS A 189 9.09 -17.31 19.88
C LYS A 189 8.40 -17.90 18.65
N LEU A 190 7.51 -18.88 18.83
CA LEU A 190 6.73 -19.43 17.71
C LEU A 190 5.72 -18.42 17.15
N ILE A 191 5.16 -17.56 18.01
CA ILE A 191 4.23 -16.51 17.59
C ILE A 191 4.99 -15.35 16.92
N HIS A 192 6.16 -14.99 17.46
CA HIS A 192 7.03 -13.92 16.99
C HIS A 192 8.43 -14.44 16.62
N PRO A 193 8.58 -15.17 15.50
CA PRO A 193 9.86 -15.75 15.12
C PRO A 193 10.95 -14.71 14.79
N HIS A 194 10.56 -13.44 14.62
CA HIS A 194 11.40 -12.32 14.25
C HIS A 194 11.62 -11.30 15.39
N MET A 195 11.12 -11.58 16.60
CA MET A 195 11.36 -10.74 17.79
C MET A 195 12.02 -11.62 18.86
N GLU A 196 13.36 -11.62 18.91
CA GLU A 196 14.13 -12.26 19.99
C GLU A 196 14.33 -11.34 21.19
#